data_AF-A0A1Z9H7Y3-F1
#
_entry.id   AF-A0A1Z9H7Y3-F1
#
_cell.length_a   1.000
_cell.length_b   1.000
_cell.length_c   1.000
_cell.angle_alpha   90.00
_cell.angle_beta   90.00
_cell.angle_gamma   90.00
#
_symmetry.space_group_name_H-M   'P 1'
#
loop_
_entity.id
_entity.type
_entity.pdbx_description
1 polymer ?
#
loop_
_entity_poly.entity_id
_entity_poly.type
_entity_poly.pdbx_seq_one_letter_code
_entity_poly.pdbx_strand_id
1 'polypeptide(L)'
;ASITSSAENEFVLSLLSESVFNGSRGPWLGGIQPAGSSEPDGGWSWSNGDAFDFTGWLEGEPNNICNGINADRIHFGSPSGGLGGIVGWDDIPGADSCVPPPNSFITEWSADCNNDGIVDYGQILDGTLADEDQNGVPDCCDQGVPCSSPSGEDCNANGVLDSCELEDNDCNANGIPDDCEKFDDCNANGLGDPCDIAAGTSQDINADGVPDECQCIADFVSDGVVDFQEVLAILNDWGPCGPPCPPDINADGVVSFVDLLRVLLAWGPCDP
;
A
#
# COMPACT_ATOMS: atom_id res chain seq x y z
N ALA A 1 15.76 -15.35 15.21
CA ALA A 1 16.82 -14.56 14.58
C ALA A 1 17.91 -15.50 14.14
N SER A 2 18.49 -15.23 12.98
CA SER A 2 19.78 -15.73 12.55
C SER A 2 20.78 -14.57 12.46
N ILE A 3 22.06 -14.89 12.33
CA ILE A 3 23.08 -13.95 11.85
C ILE A 3 23.91 -14.71 10.82
N THR A 4 23.79 -14.32 9.56
CA THR A 4 24.30 -15.07 8.40
C THR A 4 25.51 -14.41 7.76
N SER A 5 25.92 -13.22 8.21
CA SER A 5 27.09 -12.51 7.68
C SER A 5 27.78 -11.62 8.71
N SER A 6 29.03 -11.22 8.41
CA SER A 6 29.77 -10.28 9.24
C SER A 6 29.12 -8.89 9.28
N ALA A 7 28.52 -8.45 8.16
CA ALA A 7 27.84 -7.16 8.08
C ALA A 7 26.57 -7.13 8.96
N GLU A 8 25.80 -8.22 8.96
CA GLU A 8 24.64 -8.40 9.82
C GLU A 8 25.06 -8.43 11.30
N ASN A 9 26.12 -9.17 11.64
CA ASN A 9 26.67 -9.19 12.99
C ASN A 9 27.06 -7.78 13.49
N GLU A 10 27.76 -7.01 12.66
CA GLU A 10 28.15 -5.63 12.98
C GLU A 10 26.92 -4.71 13.13
N PHE A 11 25.93 -4.85 12.25
CA PHE A 11 24.67 -4.10 12.34
C PHE A 11 23.96 -4.38 13.66
N VAL A 12 23.77 -5.65 14.01
CA VAL A 12 23.10 -6.04 15.26
C VAL A 12 23.88 -5.51 16.48
N LEU A 13 25.21 -5.62 16.48
CA LEU A 13 26.06 -5.04 17.54
C LEU A 13 25.86 -3.53 17.70
N SER A 14 25.64 -2.81 16.59
CA SER A 14 25.41 -1.36 16.61
C SER A 14 24.09 -0.96 17.28
N LEU A 15 23.11 -1.87 17.34
CA LEU A 15 21.81 -1.65 18.00
C LEU A 15 21.86 -1.91 19.51
N LEU A 16 22.91 -2.56 20.01
CA LEU A 16 22.99 -2.91 21.42
C LEU A 16 23.30 -1.70 22.28
N SER A 17 22.75 -1.72 23.50
CA SER A 17 23.08 -0.77 24.56
C SER A 17 23.55 -1.51 25.80
N GLU A 18 24.32 -0.85 26.66
CA GLU A 18 24.85 -1.47 27.89
C GLU A 18 23.74 -2.06 28.77
N SER A 19 22.53 -1.47 28.73
CA SER A 19 21.38 -1.94 29.49
C SER A 19 20.87 -3.32 29.09
N VAL A 20 21.21 -3.83 27.91
CA VAL A 20 20.80 -5.17 27.49
C VAL A 20 21.75 -6.26 27.97
N PHE A 21 22.89 -5.90 28.55
CA PHE A 21 23.87 -6.85 29.10
C PHE A 21 23.60 -7.16 30.58
N ASN A 22 23.79 -8.43 30.94
CA ASN A 22 23.86 -8.92 32.32
C ASN A 22 25.32 -9.32 32.63
N GLY A 23 26.14 -8.31 32.92
CA GLY A 23 27.59 -8.46 33.08
C GLY A 23 28.27 -8.71 31.74
N SER A 24 28.91 -9.87 31.59
CA SER A 24 29.56 -10.29 30.33
C SER A 24 28.60 -10.88 29.30
N ARG A 25 27.30 -10.96 29.59
CA ARG A 25 26.31 -11.65 28.75
C ARG A 25 25.33 -10.65 28.15
N GLY A 26 25.43 -10.45 26.84
CA GLY A 26 24.45 -9.78 26.00
C GLY A 26 23.32 -10.71 25.57
N PRO A 27 22.48 -10.27 24.63
CA PRO A 27 21.25 -10.97 24.26
C PRO A 27 21.50 -12.32 23.59
N TRP A 28 20.54 -13.24 23.76
CA TRP A 28 20.47 -14.50 23.02
C TRP A 28 20.19 -14.26 21.53
N LEU A 29 20.91 -14.93 20.63
CA LEU A 29 20.87 -14.73 19.18
C LEU A 29 19.92 -15.68 18.46
N GLY A 30 19.38 -16.69 19.14
CA GLY A 30 18.48 -17.68 18.55
C GLY A 30 19.20 -18.88 17.91
N GLY A 31 20.53 -18.94 17.97
CA GLY A 31 21.32 -20.12 17.61
C GLY A 31 21.21 -21.20 18.69
N ILE A 32 21.03 -22.45 18.26
CA ILE A 32 20.86 -23.61 19.12
C ILE A 32 21.71 -24.79 18.67
N GLN A 33 22.06 -25.64 19.63
CA GLN A 33 22.69 -26.93 19.38
C GLN A 33 21.71 -28.05 19.78
N PRO A 34 21.25 -28.92 18.86
CA PRO A 34 20.32 -29.99 19.20
C PRO A 34 20.91 -31.00 20.19
N ALA A 35 20.08 -31.59 21.04
CA ALA A 35 20.51 -32.59 22.02
C ALA A 35 21.24 -33.78 21.34
N GLY A 36 22.40 -34.15 21.89
CA GLY A 36 23.23 -35.23 21.35
C GLY A 36 24.23 -34.79 20.28
N SER A 37 24.35 -33.49 20.03
CA SER A 37 25.38 -32.93 19.16
C SER A 37 26.80 -33.14 19.72
N SER A 38 27.79 -33.06 18.82
CA SER A 38 29.20 -33.24 19.21
C SER A 38 29.73 -31.96 19.84
N GLU A 39 30.03 -32.01 21.13
CA GLU A 39 30.55 -30.85 21.85
C GLU A 39 32.04 -30.58 21.55
N PRO A 40 32.51 -29.31 21.60
CA PRO A 40 31.73 -28.09 21.84
C PRO A 40 31.15 -27.43 20.57
N ASP A 41 31.59 -27.82 19.37
CA ASP A 41 31.39 -27.04 18.13
C ASP A 41 30.59 -27.79 17.03
N GLY A 42 29.93 -28.89 17.36
CA GLY A 42 29.17 -29.70 16.41
C GLY A 42 27.69 -29.36 16.41
N GLY A 43 27.06 -29.33 15.23
CA GLY A 43 25.60 -29.37 15.10
C GLY A 43 24.87 -28.05 15.37
N TRP A 44 25.55 -26.91 15.39
CA TRP A 44 24.91 -25.60 15.49
C TRP A 44 23.93 -25.34 14.34
N SER A 45 22.79 -24.73 14.68
CA SER A 45 21.73 -24.36 13.74
C SER A 45 20.97 -23.14 14.24
N TRP A 46 20.41 -22.36 13.32
CA TRP A 46 19.51 -21.27 13.67
C TRP A 46 18.10 -21.81 13.93
N SER A 47 17.43 -21.26 14.95
CA SER A 47 16.06 -21.66 15.30
C SER A 47 15.02 -21.34 14.21
N ASN A 48 15.32 -20.43 13.28
CA ASN A 48 14.48 -20.08 12.13
C ASN A 48 14.72 -20.98 10.89
N GLY A 49 15.74 -21.85 10.91
CA GLY A 49 16.05 -22.76 9.81
C GLY A 49 17.06 -22.24 8.78
N ASP A 50 17.60 -21.03 8.94
CA ASP A 50 18.63 -20.51 8.06
C ASP A 50 19.93 -21.31 8.10
N ALA A 51 20.69 -21.22 7.01
CA ALA A 51 22.00 -21.86 6.90
C ALA A 51 22.97 -21.31 7.96
N PHE A 52 23.61 -22.22 8.70
CA PHE A 52 24.61 -21.88 9.71
C PHE A 52 26.02 -21.84 9.08
N ASP A 53 26.23 -20.89 8.17
CA ASP A 53 27.47 -20.79 7.37
C ASP A 53 28.40 -19.65 7.81
N PHE A 54 27.97 -18.84 8.79
CA PHE A 54 28.74 -17.75 9.38
C PHE A 54 28.81 -17.90 10.90
N THR A 55 29.97 -17.58 11.47
CA THR A 55 30.19 -17.60 12.91
C THR A 55 30.85 -16.32 13.39
N GLY A 56 30.32 -15.73 14.47
CA GLY A 56 30.90 -14.58 15.17
C GLY A 56 31.60 -14.94 16.48
N TRP A 57 32.01 -16.20 16.68
CA TRP A 57 32.62 -16.70 17.92
C TRP A 57 33.79 -15.85 18.40
N LEU A 58 33.84 -15.61 19.70
CA LEU A 58 35.04 -15.07 20.35
C LEU A 58 36.19 -16.08 20.25
N GLU A 59 37.42 -15.58 20.37
CA GLU A 59 38.60 -16.43 20.39
C GLU A 59 38.52 -17.42 21.57
N GLY A 60 38.45 -18.71 21.25
CA GLY A 60 38.32 -19.78 22.23
C GLY A 60 36.91 -20.35 22.39
N GLU A 61 35.90 -19.75 21.73
CA GLU A 61 34.51 -20.23 21.72
C GLU A 61 34.17 -21.04 20.46
N PRO A 62 33.16 -21.95 20.53
CA PRO A 62 32.41 -22.36 21.71
C PRO A 62 33.22 -23.27 22.66
N ASN A 63 33.03 -23.15 23.98
CA ASN A 63 33.91 -23.76 24.97
C ASN A 63 33.23 -24.62 26.06
N ASN A 64 31.90 -24.64 26.16
CA ASN A 64 31.18 -25.32 27.24
C ASN A 64 31.68 -24.97 28.66
N ILE A 65 31.66 -23.69 29.02
CA ILE A 65 32.26 -23.11 30.24
C ILE A 65 31.83 -23.78 31.57
N CYS A 66 30.78 -24.59 31.52
CA CYS A 66 30.05 -25.13 32.64
C CYS A 66 30.42 -26.59 32.99
N ASN A 67 31.72 -26.92 33.01
CA ASN A 67 32.28 -28.20 33.47
C ASN A 67 31.60 -29.45 32.86
N GLY A 68 31.30 -29.42 31.55
CA GLY A 68 30.69 -30.54 30.84
C GLY A 68 29.16 -30.57 30.89
N ILE A 69 28.52 -29.50 31.35
CA ILE A 69 27.12 -29.21 30.98
C ILE A 69 27.13 -28.57 29.60
N ASN A 70 26.32 -29.12 28.70
CA ASN A 70 26.18 -28.68 27.32
C ASN A 70 25.67 -27.24 27.26
N ALA A 71 26.43 -26.38 26.59
CA ALA A 71 26.13 -25.00 26.30
C ALA A 71 25.53 -24.93 24.90
N ASP A 72 24.20 -24.99 24.85
CA ASP A 72 23.44 -25.27 23.64
C ASP A 72 22.84 -24.01 22.99
N ARG A 73 23.26 -22.81 23.40
CA ARG A 73 22.66 -21.53 23.00
C ARG A 73 23.69 -20.45 22.74
N ILE A 74 23.52 -19.69 21.65
CA ILE A 74 24.44 -18.61 21.26
C ILE A 74 23.96 -17.26 21.78
N HIS A 75 24.79 -16.55 22.54
CA HIS A 75 24.54 -15.16 22.93
C HIS A 75 25.71 -14.24 22.55
N PHE A 76 25.52 -12.93 22.60
CA PHE A 76 26.67 -12.01 22.59
C PHE A 76 27.40 -12.07 23.93
N GLY A 77 28.67 -12.44 23.94
CA GLY A 77 29.58 -12.41 25.08
C GLY A 77 30.51 -11.19 25.04
N SER A 78 30.91 -10.72 26.21
CA SER A 78 31.94 -9.69 26.39
C SER A 78 32.86 -10.03 27.56
N PRO A 79 34.09 -10.51 27.30
CA PRO A 79 35.05 -10.87 28.36
C PRO A 79 35.40 -9.70 29.29
N SER A 80 35.29 -8.46 28.80
CA SER A 80 35.56 -7.24 29.56
C SER A 80 34.36 -6.74 30.37
N GLY A 81 33.19 -7.35 30.20
CA GLY A 81 31.92 -6.88 30.75
C GLY A 81 31.33 -5.74 29.92
N GLY A 82 30.09 -5.91 29.45
CA GLY A 82 29.39 -4.88 28.69
C GLY A 82 29.95 -4.58 27.30
N LEU A 83 29.55 -3.45 26.72
CA LEU A 83 29.95 -3.00 25.37
C LEU A 83 31.30 -2.26 25.35
N GLY A 84 31.93 -2.03 26.50
CA GLY A 84 33.19 -1.28 26.62
C GLY A 84 34.45 -2.03 26.16
N GLY A 85 34.30 -3.25 25.60
CA GLY A 85 35.40 -4.13 25.20
C GLY A 85 35.08 -4.94 23.93
N ILE A 86 35.76 -6.07 23.76
CA ILE A 86 35.49 -6.97 22.63
C ILE A 86 34.15 -7.68 22.88
N VAL A 87 33.26 -7.62 21.90
CA VAL A 87 31.97 -8.31 21.91
C VAL A 87 31.93 -9.27 20.72
N GLY A 88 31.55 -10.51 20.98
CA GLY A 88 31.42 -11.57 19.97
C GLY A 88 30.48 -12.66 20.48
N TRP A 89 30.41 -13.79 19.81
CA TRP A 89 29.51 -14.87 20.23
C TRP A 89 30.17 -15.73 21.30
N ASP A 90 29.34 -16.20 22.24
CA ASP A 90 29.68 -17.07 23.35
C ASP A 90 28.52 -18.09 23.52
N ASP A 91 28.85 -19.32 23.94
CA ASP A 91 27.90 -20.39 24.15
C ASP A 91 27.53 -20.50 25.62
N ILE A 92 26.23 -20.60 25.90
CA ILE A 92 25.71 -20.70 27.25
C ILE A 92 24.74 -21.88 27.39
N PRO A 93 24.79 -22.62 28.51
CA PRO A 93 23.77 -23.62 28.81
C PRO A 93 22.40 -22.98 29.06
N GLY A 94 21.34 -23.79 28.87
CA GLY A 94 19.97 -23.39 29.18
C GLY A 94 19.72 -22.90 30.62
N ALA A 95 18.51 -22.38 30.86
CA ALA A 95 18.14 -21.58 32.03
C ALA A 95 18.29 -22.23 33.42
N ASP A 96 18.57 -23.54 33.51
CA ASP A 96 18.70 -24.32 34.76
C ASP A 96 20.16 -24.72 35.09
N SER A 97 21.13 -23.88 34.75
CA SER A 97 22.57 -24.24 34.73
C SER A 97 23.46 -23.43 35.68
N CYS A 98 24.79 -23.62 35.59
CA CYS A 98 25.80 -22.98 36.45
C CYS A 98 26.02 -21.48 36.20
N VAL A 99 25.37 -20.91 35.19
CA VAL A 99 25.43 -19.50 34.86
C VAL A 99 24.02 -18.96 34.69
N PRO A 100 23.71 -17.77 35.24
CA PRO A 100 22.41 -17.15 35.02
C PRO A 100 22.23 -16.81 33.53
N PRO A 101 21.01 -16.95 32.99
CA PRO A 101 20.74 -16.71 31.57
C PRO A 101 20.90 -15.21 31.22
N PRO A 102 21.04 -14.88 29.92
CA PRO A 102 20.89 -13.51 29.43
C PRO A 102 19.55 -12.90 29.86
N ASN A 103 19.52 -11.58 30.08
CA ASN A 103 18.29 -10.86 30.42
C ASN A 103 17.54 -10.32 29.19
N SER A 104 18.05 -10.61 28.00
CA SER A 104 17.59 -10.07 26.72
C SER A 104 17.78 -11.12 25.62
N PHE A 105 17.04 -10.97 24.53
CA PHE A 105 17.14 -11.81 23.35
C PHE A 105 16.91 -10.96 22.11
N ILE A 106 17.44 -11.43 20.97
CA ILE A 106 17.25 -10.82 19.66
C ILE A 106 16.15 -11.59 18.95
N THR A 107 15.18 -10.83 18.47
CA THR A 107 14.11 -11.30 17.59
C THR A 107 14.36 -10.67 16.23
N GLU A 108 14.36 -11.49 15.20
CA GLU A 108 14.40 -11.05 13.83
C GLU A 108 12.95 -10.91 13.41
N TRP A 109 12.56 -9.68 13.04
CA TRP A 109 11.24 -9.38 12.55
C TRP A 109 11.33 -9.26 11.03
N SER A 110 11.27 -10.39 10.33
CA SER A 110 11.24 -10.44 8.87
C SER A 110 9.81 -10.72 8.40
N ALA A 111 8.99 -9.68 8.43
CA ALA A 111 7.83 -9.58 7.56
C ALA A 111 8.23 -8.56 6.48
N ASP A 112 8.39 -9.04 5.26
CA ASP A 112 8.50 -8.26 4.01
C ASP A 112 7.58 -8.99 3.02
N CYS A 113 6.28 -8.87 3.26
CA CYS A 113 5.31 -9.73 2.60
C CYS A 113 5.06 -9.29 1.13
N ASN A 114 5.34 -8.03 0.79
CA ASN A 114 5.38 -7.55 -0.60
C ASN A 114 6.71 -7.80 -1.32
N ASN A 115 7.75 -8.27 -0.62
CA ASN A 115 9.09 -8.49 -1.16
C ASN A 115 9.67 -7.23 -1.82
N ASP A 116 9.38 -6.05 -1.26
CA ASP A 116 9.90 -4.79 -1.77
C ASP A 116 11.29 -4.45 -1.19
N GLY A 117 11.79 -5.30 -0.28
CA GLY A 117 13.09 -5.17 0.35
C GLY A 117 13.09 -4.22 1.54
N ILE A 118 11.92 -3.79 2.00
CA ILE A 118 11.69 -3.02 3.23
C ILE A 118 10.95 -3.92 4.22
N VAL A 119 11.22 -3.75 5.51
CA VAL A 119 10.49 -4.48 6.56
C VAL A 119 9.12 -3.84 6.76
N ASP A 120 8.05 -4.65 6.68
CA ASP A 120 6.64 -4.27 6.79
C ASP A 120 6.34 -3.39 8.01
N TYR A 121 6.97 -3.68 9.16
CA TYR A 121 6.77 -2.88 10.38
C TYR A 121 7.29 -1.44 10.24
N GLY A 122 8.36 -1.23 9.45
CA GLY A 122 8.83 0.10 9.12
C GLY A 122 7.81 0.88 8.27
N GLN A 123 7.14 0.18 7.37
CA GLN A 123 6.11 0.70 6.47
C GLN A 123 4.78 0.99 7.19
N ILE A 124 4.46 0.23 8.24
CA ILE A 124 3.34 0.55 9.14
C ILE A 124 3.61 1.86 9.89
N LEU A 125 4.83 2.05 10.41
CA LEU A 125 5.19 3.24 11.19
C LEU A 125 5.27 4.53 10.37
N ASP A 126 5.67 4.45 9.09
CA ASP A 126 5.74 5.60 8.20
C ASP A 126 4.42 5.88 7.43
N GLY A 127 3.44 4.98 7.59
CA GLY A 127 2.11 5.08 7.01
C GLY A 127 2.00 4.60 5.57
N THR A 128 3.01 3.91 5.04
CA THR A 128 2.98 3.32 3.69
C THR A 128 2.19 2.02 3.62
N LEU A 129 2.05 1.28 4.73
CA LEU A 129 1.18 0.12 4.87
C LEU A 129 0.19 0.30 6.03
N ALA A 130 -1.05 -0.19 5.88
CA ALA A 130 -2.09 -0.12 6.90
C ALA A 130 -2.02 -1.32 7.86
N ASP A 131 -2.33 -1.08 9.14
CA ASP A 131 -2.41 -2.05 10.24
C ASP A 131 -3.53 -1.57 11.19
N GLU A 132 -4.77 -1.70 10.75
CA GLU A 132 -5.94 -1.13 11.46
C GLU A 132 -6.21 -1.89 12.78
N ASP A 133 -5.94 -3.20 12.81
CA ASP A 133 -6.13 -4.02 14.01
C ASP A 133 -4.94 -3.97 15.00
N GLN A 134 -3.86 -3.27 14.62
CA GLN A 134 -2.65 -3.01 15.39
C GLN A 134 -1.95 -4.30 15.84
N ASN A 135 -2.01 -5.34 15.01
CA ASN A 135 -1.38 -6.62 15.30
C ASN A 135 0.10 -6.68 14.83
N GLY A 136 0.58 -5.64 14.12
CA GLY A 136 1.94 -5.52 13.64
C GLY A 136 2.22 -6.22 12.30
N VAL A 137 1.17 -6.68 11.62
CA VAL A 137 1.16 -7.26 10.27
C VAL A 137 0.34 -6.34 9.37
N PRO A 138 0.82 -5.96 8.18
CA PRO A 138 0.00 -5.17 7.28
C PRO A 138 -1.30 -5.89 6.90
N ASP A 139 -2.41 -5.17 6.84
CA ASP A 139 -3.74 -5.72 6.55
C ASP A 139 -3.75 -6.54 5.25
N CYS A 140 -3.03 -6.07 4.23
CA CYS A 140 -2.87 -6.76 2.97
C CYS A 140 -2.15 -8.13 3.12
N CYS A 141 -1.19 -8.27 4.02
CA CYS A 141 -0.55 -9.55 4.33
C CYS A 141 -1.53 -10.49 5.06
N ASP A 142 -2.34 -9.96 5.99
CA ASP A 142 -3.35 -10.73 6.73
C ASP A 142 -4.45 -11.28 5.84
N GLN A 143 -4.85 -10.50 4.82
CA GLN A 143 -5.84 -10.92 3.84
C GLN A 143 -5.25 -11.75 2.69
N GLY A 144 -3.93 -11.94 2.64
CA GLY A 144 -3.25 -12.67 1.57
C GLY A 144 -3.36 -11.99 0.20
N VAL A 145 -3.47 -10.65 0.19
CA VAL A 145 -3.53 -9.83 -1.02
C VAL A 145 -2.20 -9.07 -1.22
N PRO A 146 -1.81 -8.72 -2.45
CA PRO A 146 -0.54 -8.05 -2.70
C PRO A 146 -0.45 -6.67 -2.03
N CYS A 147 0.54 -6.43 -1.17
CA CYS A 147 0.78 -5.14 -0.48
C CYS A 147 1.43 -4.07 -1.37
N SER A 148 1.19 -4.13 -2.67
CA SER A 148 1.60 -3.10 -3.64
C SER A 148 0.57 -1.95 -3.75
N SER A 149 -0.49 -1.99 -2.94
CA SER A 149 -1.59 -1.04 -3.00
C SER A 149 -1.65 -0.21 -1.71
N PRO A 150 -1.32 1.09 -1.77
CA PRO A 150 -1.41 1.97 -0.61
C PRO A 150 -2.88 2.24 -0.30
N SER A 151 -3.38 1.80 0.86
CA SER A 151 -4.50 2.39 1.67
C SER A 151 -5.65 3.16 0.97
N GLY A 152 -6.01 2.76 -0.26
CA GLY A 152 -6.91 3.50 -1.14
C GLY A 152 -7.41 2.68 -2.32
N GLU A 153 -7.45 1.35 -2.17
CA GLU A 153 -8.00 0.41 -3.15
C GLU A 153 -9.09 -0.49 -2.56
N ASP A 154 -9.79 -0.10 -1.49
CA ASP A 154 -11.07 -0.71 -1.07
C ASP A 154 -11.92 0.40 -0.47
N CYS A 155 -12.46 1.23 -1.36
CA CYS A 155 -13.15 2.46 -0.98
C CYS A 155 -14.46 2.20 -0.21
N ASN A 156 -15.09 1.04 -0.46
CA ASN A 156 -16.43 0.70 -0.01
C ASN A 156 -16.37 -0.25 1.22
N ALA A 157 -15.16 -0.63 1.62
CA ALA A 157 -14.81 -1.47 2.75
C ALA A 157 -15.54 -2.83 2.72
N ASN A 158 -15.74 -3.37 1.53
CA ASN A 158 -16.42 -4.66 1.34
C ASN A 158 -15.47 -5.87 1.38
N GLY A 159 -14.15 -5.62 1.46
CA GLY A 159 -13.10 -6.63 1.52
C GLY A 159 -12.64 -7.15 0.15
N VAL A 160 -13.11 -6.55 -0.94
CA VAL A 160 -12.63 -6.73 -2.31
C VAL A 160 -11.88 -5.47 -2.71
N LEU A 161 -10.72 -5.62 -3.34
CA LEU A 161 -9.97 -4.45 -3.80
C LEU A 161 -10.68 -3.80 -5.01
N ASP A 162 -10.72 -2.48 -5.07
CA ASP A 162 -11.28 -1.65 -6.15
C ASP A 162 -10.85 -2.14 -7.54
N SER A 163 -9.57 -2.52 -7.70
CA SER A 163 -9.04 -3.05 -8.97
C SER A 163 -9.64 -4.39 -9.41
N CYS A 164 -10.23 -5.14 -8.48
CA CYS A 164 -10.99 -6.37 -8.71
C CYS A 164 -12.49 -6.12 -8.89
N GLU A 165 -12.95 -4.88 -8.75
CA GLU A 165 -14.36 -4.48 -8.78
C GLU A 165 -14.73 -3.66 -10.03
N LEU A 166 -13.87 -3.61 -11.05
CA LEU A 166 -14.11 -2.78 -12.24
C LEU A 166 -15.11 -3.41 -13.25
N GLU A 167 -15.30 -4.73 -13.22
CA GLU A 167 -16.23 -5.39 -14.15
C GLU A 167 -17.69 -5.14 -13.71
N ASP A 168 -18.50 -4.55 -14.60
CA ASP A 168 -19.89 -4.14 -14.35
C ASP A 168 -20.08 -3.10 -13.21
N ASN A 169 -19.01 -2.42 -12.79
CA ASN A 169 -18.99 -1.43 -11.71
C ASN A 169 -17.89 -0.37 -11.93
N ASP A 170 -17.58 -0.05 -13.20
CA ASP A 170 -16.77 1.10 -13.64
C ASP A 170 -17.38 1.60 -14.97
N CYS A 171 -18.52 2.27 -14.87
CA CYS A 171 -19.36 2.61 -16.01
C CYS A 171 -18.67 3.59 -16.99
N ASN A 172 -17.81 4.46 -16.45
CA ASN A 172 -17.13 5.52 -17.20
C ASN A 172 -15.70 5.13 -17.62
N ALA A 173 -15.25 3.93 -17.24
CA ALA A 173 -13.95 3.35 -17.53
C ALA A 173 -12.75 4.21 -17.06
N ASN A 174 -12.90 4.91 -15.93
CA ASN A 174 -11.85 5.75 -15.36
C ASN A 174 -10.90 4.97 -14.43
N GLY A 175 -11.19 3.70 -14.16
CA GLY A 175 -10.39 2.81 -13.30
C GLY A 175 -10.69 2.96 -11.81
N ILE A 176 -11.77 3.64 -11.44
CA ILE A 176 -12.30 3.77 -10.09
C ILE A 176 -13.69 3.11 -10.10
N PRO A 177 -14.00 2.21 -9.16
CA PRO A 177 -15.32 1.59 -9.12
C PRO A 177 -16.45 2.59 -8.86
N ASP A 178 -17.62 2.38 -9.45
CA ASP A 178 -18.80 3.25 -9.33
C ASP A 178 -19.22 3.46 -7.87
N ASP A 179 -19.12 2.42 -7.02
CA ASP A 179 -19.38 2.49 -5.58
C ASP A 179 -18.41 3.42 -4.81
N CYS A 180 -17.23 3.66 -5.37
CA CYS A 180 -16.23 4.60 -4.87
C CYS A 180 -16.43 6.02 -5.36
N GLU A 181 -17.26 6.18 -6.39
CA GLU A 181 -17.51 7.45 -7.02
C GLU A 181 -18.77 8.09 -6.46
N LYS A 182 -18.71 9.41 -6.30
CA LYS A 182 -19.90 10.19 -6.00
C LYS A 182 -20.36 10.84 -7.29
N PHE A 183 -21.34 10.21 -7.93
CA PHE A 183 -21.99 10.81 -9.09
C PHE A 183 -23.04 11.83 -8.69
N ASP A 184 -23.11 12.91 -9.46
CA ASP A 184 -24.33 13.70 -9.58
C ASP A 184 -25.31 12.90 -10.46
N ASP A 185 -26.60 12.97 -10.14
CA ASP A 185 -27.71 12.33 -10.87
C ASP A 185 -28.76 13.43 -11.09
N CYS A 186 -28.54 14.19 -12.15
CA CYS A 186 -29.29 15.43 -12.38
C CYS A 186 -30.72 15.16 -12.86
N ASN A 187 -30.95 14.07 -13.59
CA ASN A 187 -32.27 13.65 -14.06
C ASN A 187 -33.04 12.77 -13.05
N ALA A 188 -32.39 12.41 -11.93
CA ALA A 188 -32.89 11.60 -10.82
C ALA A 188 -33.41 10.22 -11.25
N ASN A 189 -32.77 9.61 -12.25
CA ASN A 189 -33.19 8.31 -12.79
C ASN A 189 -32.55 7.12 -12.04
N GLY A 190 -31.60 7.38 -11.14
CA GLY A 190 -30.90 6.38 -10.34
C GLY A 190 -29.60 5.87 -10.95
N LEU A 191 -29.17 6.39 -12.10
CA LEU A 191 -27.84 6.24 -12.67
C LEU A 191 -27.12 7.58 -12.57
N GLY A 192 -25.85 7.56 -12.20
CA GLY A 192 -25.03 8.77 -12.19
C GLY A 192 -24.82 9.33 -13.58
N ASP A 193 -24.66 10.65 -13.69
CA ASP A 193 -24.47 11.38 -14.95
C ASP A 193 -23.41 10.73 -15.89
N PRO A 194 -22.20 10.36 -15.42
CA PRO A 194 -21.21 9.67 -16.27
C PRO A 194 -21.68 8.30 -16.76
N CYS A 195 -22.43 7.56 -15.93
CA CYS A 195 -22.97 6.25 -16.29
C CYS A 195 -24.13 6.38 -17.29
N ASP A 196 -24.94 7.43 -17.18
CA ASP A 196 -26.03 7.72 -18.10
C ASP A 196 -25.50 8.04 -19.51
N ILE A 197 -24.42 8.82 -19.57
CA ILE A 197 -23.73 9.13 -20.82
C ILE A 197 -23.10 7.86 -21.41
N ALA A 198 -22.40 7.07 -20.60
CA ALA A 198 -21.75 5.83 -21.05
C ALA A 198 -22.74 4.77 -21.53
N ALA A 199 -23.90 4.66 -20.87
CA ALA A 199 -25.00 3.77 -21.26
C ALA A 199 -25.77 4.28 -22.50
N GLY A 200 -25.56 5.54 -22.91
CA GLY A 200 -26.28 6.19 -24.00
C GLY A 200 -27.74 6.49 -23.68
N THR A 201 -28.10 6.52 -22.39
CA THR A 201 -29.42 6.94 -21.89
C THR A 201 -29.55 8.46 -21.89
N SER A 202 -28.43 9.17 -21.76
CA SER A 202 -28.35 10.64 -21.91
C SER A 202 -27.36 11.04 -23.01
N GLN A 203 -27.58 12.23 -23.60
CA GLN A 203 -26.66 12.82 -24.57
C GLN A 203 -25.69 13.77 -23.86
N ASP A 204 -24.43 13.77 -24.27
CA ASP A 204 -23.42 14.76 -23.88
C ASP A 204 -22.68 15.14 -25.17
N ILE A 205 -23.22 16.12 -25.88
CA ILE A 205 -22.73 16.44 -27.23
C ILE A 205 -21.48 17.32 -27.17
N ASN A 206 -21.37 18.16 -26.14
CA ASN A 206 -20.22 19.03 -25.95
C ASN A 206 -19.04 18.32 -25.24
N ALA A 207 -19.25 17.08 -24.76
CA ALA A 207 -18.29 16.22 -24.09
C ALA A 207 -17.71 16.84 -22.80
N ASP A 208 -18.53 17.56 -22.05
CA ASP A 208 -18.14 18.19 -20.79
C ASP A 208 -18.40 17.33 -19.55
N GLY A 209 -19.00 16.14 -19.74
CA GLY A 209 -19.26 15.16 -18.69
C GLY A 209 -20.59 15.36 -17.96
N VAL A 210 -21.41 16.33 -18.37
CA VAL A 210 -22.76 16.56 -17.84
C VAL A 210 -23.79 16.31 -18.95
N PRO A 211 -24.85 15.53 -18.69
CA PRO A 211 -25.94 15.32 -19.64
C PRO A 211 -26.54 16.62 -20.19
N ASP A 212 -26.77 16.68 -21.50
CA ASP A 212 -27.41 17.81 -22.21
C ASP A 212 -28.79 18.15 -21.64
N GLU A 213 -29.52 17.18 -21.08
CA GLU A 213 -30.83 17.41 -20.44
C GLU A 213 -30.73 18.16 -19.11
N CYS A 214 -29.53 18.17 -18.53
CA CYS A 214 -29.18 18.85 -17.30
C CYS A 214 -28.41 20.13 -17.56
N GLN A 215 -28.33 20.54 -18.83
CA GLN A 215 -27.64 21.72 -19.26
C GLN A 215 -28.49 22.55 -20.23
N CYS A 216 -28.22 23.84 -20.24
CA CYS A 216 -28.76 24.77 -21.22
C CYS A 216 -27.88 24.83 -22.49
N ILE A 217 -27.61 23.71 -23.16
CA ILE A 217 -26.68 23.69 -24.33
C ILE A 217 -27.12 24.61 -25.48
N ALA A 218 -28.40 24.97 -25.54
CA ALA A 218 -28.96 25.86 -26.54
C ALA A 218 -28.94 27.36 -26.14
N ASP A 219 -28.60 27.72 -24.90
CA ASP A 219 -28.46 29.12 -24.44
C ASP A 219 -27.00 29.59 -24.53
N PHE A 220 -26.56 29.91 -25.75
CA PHE A 220 -25.19 30.39 -25.99
C PHE A 220 -25.04 31.91 -25.82
N VAL A 221 -26.11 32.66 -25.51
CA VAL A 221 -26.01 34.07 -25.10
C VAL A 221 -26.01 34.22 -23.57
N SER A 222 -26.26 33.12 -22.85
CA SER A 222 -26.20 32.97 -21.39
C SER A 222 -27.13 33.93 -20.65
N ASP A 223 -28.36 34.10 -21.13
CA ASP A 223 -29.39 34.91 -20.49
C ASP A 223 -30.45 34.09 -19.74
N GLY A 224 -30.29 32.76 -19.68
CA GLY A 224 -31.13 31.81 -18.95
C GLY A 224 -32.42 31.44 -19.69
N VAL A 225 -32.54 31.83 -20.96
CA VAL A 225 -33.70 31.50 -21.81
C VAL A 225 -33.24 31.12 -23.21
N VAL A 226 -33.83 30.08 -23.77
CA VAL A 226 -33.69 29.76 -25.19
C VAL A 226 -34.85 30.42 -25.93
N ASP A 227 -34.57 31.51 -26.64
CA ASP A 227 -35.54 32.30 -27.37
C ASP A 227 -35.10 32.66 -28.80
N PHE A 228 -35.61 33.78 -29.32
CA PHE A 228 -35.31 34.22 -30.68
C PHE A 228 -33.88 34.76 -30.82
N GLN A 229 -33.22 35.16 -29.73
CA GLN A 229 -31.81 35.54 -29.74
C GLN A 229 -30.93 34.40 -30.22
N GLU A 230 -31.29 33.16 -29.86
CA GLU A 230 -30.54 31.97 -30.25
C GLU A 230 -30.73 31.69 -31.75
N VAL A 231 -31.97 31.79 -32.22
CA VAL A 231 -32.27 31.66 -33.64
C VAL A 231 -31.46 32.67 -34.47
N LEU A 232 -31.27 33.89 -33.98
CA LEU A 232 -30.45 34.89 -34.68
C LEU A 232 -28.97 34.50 -34.74
N ALA A 233 -28.40 33.92 -33.68
CA ALA A 233 -26.99 33.50 -33.73
C ALA A 233 -26.77 32.33 -34.70
N ILE A 234 -27.67 31.33 -34.70
CA ILE A 234 -27.66 30.23 -35.67
C ILE A 234 -27.67 30.77 -37.10
N LEU A 235 -28.53 31.77 -37.37
CA LEU A 235 -28.63 32.37 -38.71
C LEU A 235 -27.42 33.23 -39.08
N ASN A 236 -26.75 33.84 -38.09
CA ASN A 236 -25.54 34.63 -38.33
C ASN A 236 -24.33 33.75 -38.66
N ASP A 237 -24.21 32.60 -38.00
CA ASP A 237 -23.07 31.68 -38.14
C ASP A 237 -23.36 30.49 -39.06
N TRP A 238 -24.42 30.59 -39.88
CA TRP A 238 -24.89 29.51 -40.75
C TRP A 238 -23.81 29.02 -41.73
N GLY A 239 -23.58 27.71 -41.75
CA GLY A 239 -22.59 27.05 -42.58
C GLY A 239 -21.42 26.48 -41.76
N PRO A 240 -20.28 26.16 -42.41
CA PRO A 240 -19.13 25.61 -41.72
C PRO A 240 -18.57 26.60 -40.70
N CYS A 241 -18.36 26.13 -39.48
CA CYS A 241 -17.84 26.92 -38.36
C CYS A 241 -16.56 26.27 -37.80
N GLY A 242 -15.71 27.08 -37.16
CA GLY A 242 -14.48 26.61 -36.52
C GLY A 242 -14.59 26.76 -34.99
N PRO A 243 -13.91 25.90 -34.21
CA PRO A 243 -14.02 25.92 -32.75
C PRO A 243 -13.41 27.20 -32.13
N PRO A 244 -14.05 27.81 -31.12
CA PRO A 244 -15.36 27.45 -30.56
C PRO A 244 -16.52 27.94 -31.45
N CYS A 245 -17.50 27.06 -31.69
CA CYS A 245 -18.70 27.34 -32.48
C CYS A 245 -19.97 26.98 -31.70
N PRO A 246 -20.37 27.80 -30.72
CA PRO A 246 -21.54 27.50 -29.87
C PRO A 246 -22.85 27.21 -30.63
N PRO A 247 -23.14 27.85 -31.79
CA PRO A 247 -24.35 27.52 -32.56
C PRO A 247 -24.32 26.15 -33.27
N ASP A 248 -23.20 25.43 -33.29
CA ASP A 248 -23.10 24.04 -33.80
C ASP A 248 -23.37 23.06 -32.67
N ILE A 249 -24.66 22.82 -32.41
CA ILE A 249 -25.16 22.09 -31.23
C ILE A 249 -25.01 20.58 -31.43
N ASN A 250 -24.95 20.09 -32.67
CA ASN A 250 -24.72 18.67 -32.93
C ASN A 250 -23.24 18.32 -33.12
N ALA A 251 -22.35 19.32 -33.06
CA ALA A 251 -20.90 19.19 -33.21
C ALA A 251 -20.48 18.51 -34.52
N ASP A 252 -21.25 18.69 -35.60
CA ASP A 252 -20.93 18.11 -36.92
C ASP A 252 -20.01 19.01 -37.77
N GLY A 253 -19.63 20.18 -37.25
CA GLY A 253 -18.76 21.17 -37.87
C GLY A 253 -19.51 22.15 -38.78
N VAL A 254 -20.85 22.09 -38.82
CA VAL A 254 -21.69 22.90 -39.70
C VAL A 254 -22.94 23.37 -38.97
N VAL A 255 -23.05 24.67 -38.73
CA VAL A 255 -24.31 25.29 -38.29
C VAL A 255 -25.34 25.18 -39.40
N SER A 256 -26.39 24.41 -39.14
CA SER A 256 -27.39 24.03 -40.14
C SER A 256 -28.81 24.04 -39.59
N PHE A 257 -29.74 23.54 -40.40
CA PHE A 257 -31.12 23.36 -39.95
C PHE A 257 -31.25 22.35 -38.80
N VAL A 258 -30.29 21.43 -38.65
CA VAL A 258 -30.30 20.45 -37.55
C VAL A 258 -30.08 21.17 -36.21
N ASP A 259 -29.16 22.13 -36.17
CA ASP A 259 -28.87 22.94 -34.98
C ASP A 259 -30.02 23.89 -34.66
N LEU A 260 -30.62 24.50 -35.69
CA LEU A 260 -31.83 25.30 -35.51
C LEU A 260 -32.96 24.47 -34.88
N LEU A 261 -33.13 23.22 -35.30
CA LEU A 261 -34.15 22.34 -34.72
C LEU A 261 -33.88 22.06 -33.24
N ARG A 262 -32.61 21.91 -32.85
CA ARG A 262 -32.22 21.72 -31.43
C ARG A 262 -32.59 22.94 -30.59
N VAL A 263 -32.30 24.17 -31.06
CA VAL A 263 -32.75 25.42 -30.40
C VAL A 263 -34.28 25.47 -30.25
N LEU A 264 -35.01 25.12 -31.31
CA LEU A 264 -36.47 25.13 -31.28
C LEU A 264 -37.08 24.05 -30.37
N LEU A 265 -36.39 22.93 -30.16
CA LEU A 265 -36.80 21.89 -29.23
C LEU A 265 -36.55 22.27 -27.77
N ALA A 266 -35.54 23.10 -27.50
CA ALA A 266 -35.18 23.58 -26.17
C ALA A 266 -35.86 24.92 -25.79
N TRP A 267 -36.85 25.36 -26.55
CA TRP A 267 -37.44 26.71 -26.42
C TRP A 267 -38.06 26.98 -25.04
N GLY A 268 -37.70 28.12 -24.43
CA GLY A 268 -38.23 28.57 -23.16
C GLY A 268 -37.13 28.80 -22.11
N PRO A 269 -37.52 29.04 -20.84
CA PRO A 269 -36.56 29.08 -19.75
C PRO A 269 -35.93 27.72 -19.57
N CYS A 270 -34.62 27.71 -19.33
CA CYS A 270 -33.89 26.53 -18.91
C CYS A 270 -33.19 26.90 -17.59
N ASP A 271 -33.36 26.05 -16.57
CA ASP A 271 -32.60 26.20 -15.32
C ASP A 271 -31.32 25.35 -15.49
N PRO A 272 -30.13 25.90 -15.20
CA PRO A 272 -28.88 25.15 -15.18
C PRO A 272 -28.80 24.20 -13.97
#